data_AF-A0A4Q6AH71-F1
#
_entry.id   AF-A0A4Q6AH71-F1
#
_cell.length_a   1.000
_cell.length_b   1.000
_cell.length_c   1.000
_cell.angle_alpha   90.00
_cell.angle_beta   90.00
_cell.angle_gamma   90.00
#
_symmetry.space_group_name_H-M   'P 1'
#
loop_
_entity.id
_entity.type
_entity.pdbx_description
1 polymer ?
#
loop_
_entity_poly.entity_id
_entity_poly.type
_entity_poly.pdbx_seq_one_letter_code
_entity_poly.pdbx_strand_id
1 'polypeptide(L)'
;MEYKGLPVLLLDIVDDPTHETGISENAIVDDPAIKLSFIAFNDQPRLQQFAVASEDRRIITGPLLVPDQPVYRNDKKGEYYAMFTRDAVERTALKFFRQGNGNKVNLMHNTGELVSDIVLFESFIYDTSRGVQPVKGFEGVPEGTWFVSYKVDNEKVWQDIKDGTFKGFSMQGLFNHITTEDDEAELAELRATAELLRDKLRQVVEKI
;
A
#
# COMPACT_ATOMS: atom_id res chain seq x y z
N MET A 1 15.07 14.79 -3.95
CA MET A 1 14.20 14.73 -5.16
C MET A 1 13.08 15.76 -5.00
N GLU A 2 12.65 16.42 -6.07
CA GLU A 2 11.56 17.40 -6.04
C GLU A 2 10.49 17.09 -7.10
N TYR A 3 9.23 17.36 -6.78
CA TYR A 3 8.09 17.26 -7.69
C TYR A 3 7.20 18.50 -7.54
N LYS A 4 6.94 19.20 -8.65
CA LYS A 4 6.19 20.48 -8.67
C LYS A 4 6.74 21.52 -7.66
N GLY A 5 8.06 21.55 -7.48
CA GLY A 5 8.74 22.51 -6.59
C GLY A 5 8.63 22.20 -5.09
N LEU A 6 8.16 21.01 -4.71
CA LEU A 6 8.15 20.54 -3.33
C LEU A 6 9.02 19.28 -3.16
N PRO A 7 9.60 19.04 -1.98
CA PRO A 7 10.35 17.82 -1.69
C PRO A 7 9.51 16.56 -1.88
N VAL A 8 10.14 15.49 -2.36
CA VAL A 8 9.57 14.13 -2.40
C VAL A 8 10.25 13.29 -1.32
N LEU A 9 9.45 12.73 -0.41
CA LEU A 9 9.87 11.79 0.61
C LEU A 9 9.50 10.37 0.15
N LEU A 10 10.51 9.52 -0.03
CA LEU A 10 10.31 8.11 -0.31
C LEU A 10 9.93 7.41 1.00
N LEU A 11 8.75 6.80 1.04
CA LEU A 11 8.27 6.08 2.19
C LEU A 11 8.65 4.60 2.10
N ASP A 12 9.07 4.05 3.23
CA ASP A 12 9.42 2.64 3.36
C ASP A 12 9.14 2.11 4.77
N ILE A 13 9.35 0.81 4.94
CA ILE A 13 9.17 0.09 6.19
C ILE A 13 10.42 -0.72 6.52
N VAL A 14 10.54 -1.11 7.79
CA VAL A 14 11.48 -2.15 8.21
C VAL A 14 10.81 -3.50 8.01
N ASP A 15 11.42 -4.39 7.23
CA ASP A 15 10.92 -5.74 6.92
C ASP A 15 11.11 -6.72 8.10
N ASP A 16 10.53 -6.36 9.25
CA ASP A 16 10.42 -7.18 10.45
C ASP A 16 8.97 -7.09 10.96
N PRO A 17 8.23 -8.21 11.07
CA PRO A 17 6.82 -8.20 11.48
C PRO A 17 6.58 -7.62 12.89
N THR A 18 7.61 -7.56 13.73
CA THR A 18 7.54 -7.02 15.09
C THR A 18 7.86 -5.52 15.18
N HIS A 19 8.50 -4.95 14.14
CA HIS A 19 8.80 -3.53 14.10
C HIS A 19 7.54 -2.72 13.82
N GLU A 20 7.42 -1.54 14.44
CA GLU A 20 6.23 -0.67 14.40
C GLU A 20 5.88 -0.06 13.02
N THR A 21 6.80 -0.09 12.05
CA THR A 21 6.54 0.46 10.72
C THR A 21 5.63 -0.45 9.93
N GLY A 22 4.88 0.07 8.96
CA GLY A 22 3.90 -0.64 8.17
C GLY A 22 2.47 -0.25 8.50
N ILE A 23 1.53 -0.94 7.86
CA ILE A 23 0.11 -0.64 7.91
C ILE A 23 -0.53 -1.42 9.06
N SER A 24 -1.16 -0.69 9.98
CA SER A 24 -1.90 -1.26 11.10
C SER A 24 -3.37 -1.52 10.77
N GLU A 25 -3.97 -0.67 9.95
CA GLU A 25 -5.39 -0.70 9.59
C GLU A 25 -5.60 -0.17 8.17
N ASN A 26 -6.61 -0.67 7.48
CA ASN A 26 -7.11 -0.08 6.24
C ASN A 26 -8.37 0.76 6.54
N ALA A 27 -8.63 1.74 5.68
CA ALA A 27 -9.80 2.59 5.80
C ALA A 27 -10.60 2.61 4.50
N ILE A 28 -11.92 2.64 4.63
CA ILE A 28 -12.83 2.99 3.53
C ILE A 28 -13.15 4.48 3.65
N VAL A 29 -12.92 5.23 2.58
CA VAL A 29 -12.95 6.71 2.59
C VAL A 29 -13.72 7.29 1.40
N ASP A 30 -14.14 8.54 1.52
CA ASP A 30 -14.81 9.32 0.48
C ASP A 30 -13.82 9.93 -0.54
N ASP A 31 -12.63 10.34 -0.07
CA ASP A 31 -11.56 10.97 -0.85
C ASP A 31 -10.22 10.24 -0.67
N PRO A 32 -9.96 9.17 -1.43
CA PRO A 32 -8.74 8.38 -1.30
C PRO A 32 -7.49 9.21 -1.62
N ALA A 33 -6.42 9.02 -0.85
CA ALA A 33 -5.19 9.80 -1.00
C ALA A 33 -4.54 9.65 -2.39
N ILE A 34 -4.66 8.46 -2.99
CA ILE A 34 -4.18 8.17 -4.35
C ILE A 34 -5.14 8.65 -5.44
N LYS A 35 -6.27 9.28 -5.10
CA LYS A 35 -7.30 9.80 -6.02
C LYS A 35 -7.87 8.76 -6.99
N LEU A 36 -7.73 7.48 -6.65
CA LEU A 36 -8.33 6.35 -7.34
C LEU A 36 -9.42 5.75 -6.45
N SER A 37 -10.63 5.64 -7.00
CA SER A 37 -11.75 4.95 -6.37
C SER A 37 -11.60 3.44 -6.49
N PHE A 38 -12.21 2.66 -5.59
CA PHE A 38 -12.46 1.24 -5.86
C PHE A 38 -13.62 1.10 -6.84
N ILE A 39 -13.68 -0.05 -7.50
CA ILE A 39 -14.86 -0.49 -8.23
C ILE A 39 -15.71 -1.31 -7.27
N ALA A 40 -16.96 -0.89 -7.06
CA ALA A 40 -17.96 -1.72 -6.43
C ALA A 40 -18.63 -2.58 -7.51
N PHE A 41 -18.54 -3.90 -7.39
CA PHE A 41 -19.24 -4.80 -8.30
C PHE A 41 -20.73 -4.77 -7.97
N ASN A 42 -21.46 -3.85 -8.59
CA ASN A 42 -22.92 -3.81 -8.61
C ASN A 42 -23.41 -3.39 -10.00
N ASP A 43 -24.41 -4.10 -10.51
CA ASP A 43 -24.96 -4.03 -11.86
C ASP A 43 -25.25 -2.60 -12.34
N GLN A 44 -24.79 -2.27 -13.56
CA GLN A 44 -25.48 -1.35 -14.48
C GLN A 44 -25.13 -1.65 -15.97
N PRO A 45 -26.06 -1.34 -16.90
CA PRO A 45 -26.52 -2.29 -17.91
C PRO A 45 -25.89 -2.04 -19.27
N ARG A 46 -24.71 -2.59 -19.53
CA ARG A 46 -24.24 -2.79 -20.92
C ARG A 46 -23.44 -4.07 -21.01
N LEU A 47 -24.16 -5.20 -21.01
CA LEU A 47 -23.89 -6.44 -21.75
C LEU A 47 -24.80 -7.52 -21.16
N GLN A 48 -25.98 -7.65 -21.76
CA GLN A 48 -26.89 -8.77 -21.54
C GLN A 48 -26.19 -10.07 -21.92
N GLN A 49 -25.66 -10.82 -20.93
CA GLN A 49 -25.63 -12.31 -20.91
C GLN A 49 -24.91 -12.95 -19.69
N PHE A 50 -24.51 -12.19 -18.66
CA PHE A 50 -24.03 -12.76 -17.38
C PHE A 50 -24.74 -12.21 -16.13
N ALA A 51 -25.85 -11.47 -16.32
CA ALA A 51 -26.49 -10.63 -15.29
C ALA A 51 -27.40 -11.37 -14.28
N VAL A 52 -27.08 -12.62 -13.89
CA VAL A 52 -27.85 -13.34 -12.84
C VAL A 52 -26.95 -13.86 -11.70
N ALA A 53 -25.62 -13.65 -11.77
CA ALA A 53 -24.69 -14.20 -10.77
C ALA A 53 -23.99 -13.15 -9.86
N SER A 54 -24.28 -11.84 -10.01
CA SER A 54 -23.46 -10.78 -9.40
C SER A 54 -24.18 -9.82 -8.42
N GLU A 55 -25.51 -9.79 -8.35
CA GLU A 55 -26.23 -8.76 -7.57
C GLU A 55 -25.92 -8.78 -6.05
N ASP A 56 -25.51 -9.91 -5.47
CA ASP A 56 -25.36 -10.07 -4.01
C ASP A 56 -23.91 -10.19 -3.50
N ARG A 57 -22.91 -10.04 -4.36
CA ARG A 57 -21.53 -10.35 -3.93
C ARG A 57 -20.98 -9.34 -2.93
N ARG A 58 -21.43 -8.07 -2.93
CA ARG A 58 -20.97 -7.00 -2.02
C ARG A 58 -19.43 -6.92 -1.95
N ILE A 59 -18.79 -6.92 -3.12
CA ILE A 59 -17.34 -6.87 -3.26
C ILE A 59 -16.94 -5.49 -3.79
N ILE A 60 -15.96 -4.89 -3.12
CA ILE A 60 -15.23 -3.72 -3.59
C ILE A 60 -13.78 -4.09 -3.87
N THR A 61 -13.26 -3.68 -5.03
CA THR A 61 -11.88 -3.95 -5.45
C THR A 61 -11.22 -2.70 -5.97
N GLY A 62 -9.97 -2.44 -5.54
CA GLY A 62 -9.28 -1.23 -5.93
C GLY A 62 -7.83 -1.19 -5.45
N PRO A 63 -7.05 -0.21 -5.94
CA PRO A 63 -5.67 -0.02 -5.52
C PRO A 63 -5.62 0.49 -4.08
N LEU A 64 -4.70 -0.05 -3.29
CA LEU A 64 -4.37 0.43 -1.95
C LEU A 64 -3.07 1.26 -1.97
N LEU A 65 -2.08 0.82 -2.74
CA LEU A 65 -0.82 1.53 -2.99
C LEU A 65 -0.45 1.48 -4.46
N VAL A 66 0.00 2.61 -5.00
CA VAL A 66 0.45 2.76 -6.39
C VAL A 66 1.91 3.22 -6.37
N PRO A 67 2.85 2.45 -6.95
CA PRO A 67 4.26 2.83 -6.95
C PRO A 67 4.50 4.10 -7.77
N ASP A 68 5.50 4.86 -7.35
CA ASP A 68 5.97 6.09 -7.98
C ASP A 68 4.90 7.19 -8.16
N GLN A 69 3.76 7.05 -7.47
CA GLN A 69 2.72 8.06 -7.44
C GLN A 69 3.02 9.07 -6.30
N PRO A 70 3.33 10.34 -6.63
CA PRO A 70 3.51 11.36 -5.61
C PRO A 70 2.17 11.77 -5.00
N VAL A 71 2.04 11.64 -3.68
CA VAL A 71 0.84 11.99 -2.92
C VAL A 71 1.11 13.20 -2.04
N TYR A 72 0.37 14.28 -2.28
CA TYR A 72 0.55 15.54 -1.55
C TYR A 72 0.24 15.41 -0.06
N ARG A 73 1.07 16.07 0.77
CA ARG A 73 0.95 16.17 2.22
C ARG A 73 1.25 17.58 2.68
N ASN A 74 0.50 18.01 3.68
CA ASN A 74 0.73 19.26 4.39
C ASN A 74 0.48 19.00 5.88
N ASP A 75 1.56 18.95 6.64
CA ASP A 75 1.51 18.72 8.08
C ASP A 75 2.56 19.57 8.82
N LYS A 76 2.88 19.24 10.07
CA LYS A 76 3.85 19.97 10.89
C LYS A 76 5.26 20.06 10.27
N LYS A 77 5.61 19.17 9.33
CA LYS A 77 6.86 19.15 8.58
C LYS A 77 6.83 20.07 7.34
N GLY A 78 5.68 20.66 7.02
CA GLY A 78 5.47 21.50 5.85
C GLY A 78 4.80 20.76 4.69
N GLU A 79 4.91 21.34 3.49
CA GLU A 79 4.36 20.81 2.25
C GLU A 79 5.38 19.88 1.56
N TYR A 80 4.96 18.66 1.24
CA TYR A 80 5.80 17.67 0.56
C TYR A 80 4.95 16.64 -0.20
N TYR A 81 5.60 15.80 -1.00
CA TYR A 81 4.99 14.62 -1.60
C TYR A 81 5.53 13.35 -0.95
N ALA A 82 4.64 12.48 -0.49
CA ALA A 82 4.97 11.12 -0.09
C ALA A 82 4.87 10.19 -1.30
N MET A 83 5.81 9.25 -1.44
CA MET A 83 5.83 8.32 -2.57
C MET A 83 6.41 6.97 -2.14
N PHE A 84 5.87 5.87 -2.67
CA PHE A 84 6.40 4.53 -2.45
C PHE A 84 7.08 4.04 -3.73
N THR A 85 8.23 3.38 -3.61
CA THR A 85 8.82 2.62 -4.72
C THR A 85 8.09 1.30 -4.90
N ARG A 86 8.24 0.64 -6.06
CA ARG A 86 7.69 -0.71 -6.31
C ARG A 86 8.08 -1.71 -5.21
N ASP A 87 9.35 -1.72 -4.82
CA ASP A 87 9.84 -2.65 -3.80
C ASP A 87 9.28 -2.32 -2.40
N ALA A 88 9.11 -1.03 -2.08
CA ALA A 88 8.49 -0.62 -0.83
C ALA A 88 7.01 -1.03 -0.76
N VAL A 89 6.29 -0.97 -1.88
CA VAL A 89 4.91 -1.48 -1.98
C VAL A 89 4.87 -2.98 -1.70
N GLU A 90 5.76 -3.76 -2.32
CA GLU A 90 5.83 -5.22 -2.11
C GLU A 90 6.16 -5.58 -0.66
N ARG A 91 7.21 -4.97 -0.10
CA ARG A 91 7.56 -5.15 1.32
C ARG A 91 6.39 -4.84 2.24
N THR A 92 5.74 -3.70 2.03
CA THR A 92 4.59 -3.24 2.82
C THR A 92 3.44 -4.24 2.77
N ALA A 93 3.08 -4.71 1.56
CA ALA A 93 2.02 -5.70 1.39
C ALA A 93 2.34 -7.00 2.12
N LEU A 94 3.56 -7.54 1.94
CA LEU A 94 3.97 -8.79 2.60
C LEU A 94 3.96 -8.67 4.13
N LYS A 95 4.48 -7.58 4.69
CA LYS A 95 4.45 -7.33 6.13
C LYS A 95 3.03 -7.24 6.66
N PHE A 96 2.14 -6.54 5.95
CA PHE A 96 0.72 -6.43 6.30
C PHE A 96 0.03 -7.81 6.43
N PHE A 97 0.35 -8.74 5.52
CA PHE A 97 -0.15 -10.13 5.62
C PHE A 97 0.45 -10.90 6.79
N ARG A 98 1.76 -10.78 7.02
CA ARG A 98 2.42 -11.44 8.18
C ARG A 98 1.83 -10.98 9.51
N GLN A 99 1.40 -9.73 9.60
CA GLN A 99 0.77 -9.15 10.79
C GLN A 99 -0.73 -9.48 10.94
N GLY A 100 -1.36 -10.06 9.92
CA GLY A 100 -2.79 -10.39 9.95
C GLY A 100 -3.71 -9.16 10.02
N ASN A 101 -3.24 -8.00 9.58
CA ASN A 101 -3.99 -6.73 9.66
C ASN A 101 -5.09 -6.60 8.60
N GLY A 102 -5.22 -7.58 7.70
CA GLY A 102 -6.18 -7.61 6.58
C GLY A 102 -7.62 -7.24 6.94
N ASN A 103 -8.10 -7.72 8.09
CA ASN A 103 -9.49 -7.52 8.53
C ASN A 103 -9.68 -6.32 9.47
N LYS A 104 -8.62 -5.55 9.74
CA LYS A 104 -8.71 -4.32 10.54
C LYS A 104 -9.10 -3.17 9.62
N VAL A 105 -10.40 -2.95 9.49
CA VAL A 105 -10.97 -1.91 8.62
C VAL A 105 -11.70 -0.88 9.47
N ASN A 106 -11.41 0.41 9.26
CA ASN A 106 -12.18 1.52 9.80
C ASN A 106 -12.82 2.35 8.66
N LEU A 107 -13.65 3.33 9.04
CA LEU A 107 -14.16 4.34 8.10
C LEU A 107 -13.47 5.66 8.39
N MET A 108 -13.07 6.38 7.35
CA MET A 108 -12.58 7.77 7.49
C MET A 108 -11.40 7.97 8.46
N HIS A 109 -10.57 6.95 8.69
CA HIS A 109 -9.46 6.97 9.66
C HIS A 109 -9.89 7.19 11.12
N ASN A 110 -11.12 6.80 11.48
CA ASN A 110 -11.57 6.73 12.87
C ASN A 110 -10.80 5.62 13.60
N THR A 111 -9.64 5.98 14.14
CA THR A 111 -8.68 5.04 14.72
C THR A 111 -9.29 4.32 15.93
N GLY A 112 -9.22 3.00 15.95
CA GLY A 112 -9.80 2.17 17.01
C GLY A 112 -11.30 1.89 16.85
N GLU A 113 -11.98 2.50 15.86
CA GLU A 113 -13.36 2.20 15.50
C GLU A 113 -13.40 1.23 14.31
N LEU A 114 -13.01 -0.02 14.57
CA LEU A 114 -13.08 -1.07 13.55
C LEU A 114 -14.53 -1.41 13.21
N VAL A 115 -14.80 -1.58 11.93
CA VAL A 115 -16.10 -1.98 11.41
C VAL A 115 -16.18 -3.49 11.29
N SER A 116 -17.25 -4.07 11.83
CA SER A 116 -17.56 -5.50 11.70
C SER A 116 -18.07 -5.84 10.29
N ASP A 117 -18.02 -7.13 9.96
CA ASP A 117 -18.64 -7.69 8.75
C ASP A 117 -18.02 -7.15 7.45
N ILE A 118 -16.72 -6.87 7.51
CA ILE A 118 -15.88 -6.55 6.36
C ILE A 118 -14.66 -7.47 6.38
N VAL A 119 -14.41 -8.19 5.29
CA VAL A 119 -13.36 -9.21 5.21
C VAL A 119 -12.51 -9.00 3.96
N LEU A 120 -11.18 -8.96 4.15
CA LEU A 120 -10.24 -9.03 3.03
C LEU A 120 -10.20 -10.46 2.52
N PHE A 121 -10.56 -10.68 1.25
CA PHE A 121 -10.56 -12.03 0.67
C PHE A 121 -9.64 -12.17 -0.55
N GLU A 122 -9.23 -11.06 -1.18
CA GLU A 122 -8.17 -11.04 -2.20
C GLU A 122 -7.20 -9.89 -1.97
N SER A 123 -5.93 -10.15 -2.25
CA SER A 123 -4.89 -9.16 -2.28
C SER A 123 -3.77 -9.62 -3.19
N PHE A 124 -3.35 -8.75 -4.10
CA PHE A 124 -2.32 -9.08 -5.07
C PHE A 124 -1.63 -7.83 -5.59
N ILE A 125 -0.39 -8.02 -6.03
CA ILE A 125 0.38 -6.99 -6.72
C ILE A 125 0.25 -7.26 -8.22
N TYR A 126 -0.07 -6.22 -8.98
CA TYR A 126 -0.01 -6.27 -10.43
C TYR A 126 1.43 -6.58 -10.86
N ASP A 127 1.63 -7.76 -11.44
CA ASP A 127 2.94 -8.29 -11.84
C ASP A 127 2.78 -9.22 -13.06
N THR A 128 3.08 -8.68 -14.23
CA THR A 128 2.98 -9.38 -15.52
C THR A 128 3.93 -10.56 -15.60
N SER A 129 5.07 -10.53 -14.90
CA SER A 129 6.03 -11.64 -14.89
C SER A 129 5.46 -12.88 -14.21
N ARG A 130 4.52 -12.68 -13.27
CA ARG A 130 3.75 -13.73 -12.61
C ARG A 130 2.41 -14.02 -13.30
N GLY A 131 2.13 -13.38 -14.42
CA GLY A 131 0.85 -13.47 -15.12
C GLY A 131 -0.31 -12.75 -14.41
N VAL A 132 -0.02 -11.91 -13.41
CA VAL A 132 -1.03 -11.10 -12.72
C VAL A 132 -1.22 -9.82 -13.50
N GLN A 133 -2.45 -9.57 -13.95
CA GLN A 133 -2.84 -8.38 -14.71
C GLN A 133 -3.51 -7.35 -13.78
N PRO A 134 -3.57 -6.06 -14.16
CA PRO A 134 -4.32 -5.10 -13.38
C PRO A 134 -5.82 -5.46 -13.43
N VAL A 135 -6.56 -5.01 -12.42
CA VAL A 135 -8.02 -5.13 -12.42
C VAL A 135 -8.58 -4.35 -13.62
N LYS A 136 -9.55 -4.93 -14.33
CA LYS A 136 -10.23 -4.26 -15.45
C LYS A 136 -10.76 -2.89 -15.01
N GLY A 137 -10.47 -1.84 -15.78
CA GLY A 137 -10.76 -0.44 -15.42
C GLY A 137 -9.61 0.28 -14.71
N PHE A 138 -8.51 -0.43 -14.39
CA PHE A 138 -7.28 0.14 -13.83
C PHE A 138 -6.08 -0.11 -14.75
N GLU A 139 -6.26 -0.27 -16.06
CA GLU A 139 -5.17 -0.54 -17.01
C GLU A 139 -4.11 0.58 -17.07
N GLY A 140 -4.45 1.78 -16.57
CA GLY A 140 -3.54 2.93 -16.50
C GLY A 140 -2.64 2.97 -15.26
N VAL A 141 -2.79 2.06 -14.29
CA VAL A 141 -1.89 2.03 -13.13
C VAL A 141 -0.55 1.35 -13.47
N PRO A 142 0.57 1.76 -12.87
CA PRO A 142 1.85 1.10 -13.07
C PRO A 142 1.88 -0.33 -12.50
N GLU A 143 2.73 -1.16 -13.08
CA GLU A 143 3.08 -2.46 -12.53
C GLU A 143 3.73 -2.31 -11.15
N GLY A 144 3.41 -3.21 -10.23
CA GLY A 144 3.71 -3.05 -8.81
C GLY A 144 2.59 -2.42 -7.98
N THR A 145 1.51 -1.94 -8.62
CA THR A 145 0.31 -1.50 -7.88
C THR A 145 -0.25 -2.64 -7.04
N TRP A 146 -0.49 -2.38 -5.77
CA TRP A 146 -1.10 -3.32 -4.84
C TRP A 146 -2.62 -3.11 -4.82
N PHE A 147 -3.36 -4.17 -5.18
CA PHE A 147 -4.81 -4.23 -5.14
C PHE A 147 -5.31 -5.06 -3.96
N VAL A 148 -6.46 -4.66 -3.44
CA VAL A 148 -7.21 -5.40 -2.41
C VAL A 148 -8.68 -5.54 -2.81
N SER A 149 -9.29 -6.66 -2.44
CA SER A 149 -10.74 -6.88 -2.54
C SER A 149 -11.34 -7.18 -1.16
N TYR A 150 -12.34 -6.39 -0.78
CA TYR A 150 -13.09 -6.58 0.45
C TYR A 150 -14.51 -7.06 0.16
N LYS A 151 -14.96 -8.05 0.93
CA LYS A 151 -16.35 -8.45 1.08
C LYS A 151 -16.98 -7.59 2.16
N VAL A 152 -18.04 -6.86 1.83
CA VAL A 152 -18.72 -5.89 2.71
C VAL A 152 -20.11 -6.40 3.04
N ASP A 153 -20.21 -7.24 4.07
CA ASP A 153 -21.51 -7.76 4.53
C ASP A 153 -22.22 -6.77 5.46
N ASN A 154 -21.50 -5.78 6.00
CA ASN A 154 -22.07 -4.66 6.74
C ASN A 154 -23.07 -3.86 5.88
N GLU A 155 -24.35 -3.97 6.21
CA GLU A 155 -25.44 -3.37 5.42
C GLU A 155 -25.31 -1.85 5.32
N LYS A 156 -25.01 -1.16 6.43
CA LYS A 156 -24.92 0.30 6.42
C LYS A 156 -23.78 0.75 5.52
N VAL A 157 -22.59 0.19 5.69
CA VAL A 157 -21.42 0.55 4.87
C VAL A 157 -21.68 0.22 3.40
N TRP A 158 -22.35 -0.89 3.10
CA TRP A 158 -22.71 -1.21 1.72
C TRP A 158 -23.67 -0.19 1.09
N GLN A 159 -24.65 0.32 1.84
CA GLN A 159 -25.52 1.40 1.36
C GLN A 159 -24.75 2.71 1.15
N ASP A 160 -23.87 3.09 2.09
CA ASP A 160 -22.99 4.27 1.99
C ASP A 160 -22.01 4.14 0.80
N ILE A 161 -21.65 2.92 0.37
CA ILE A 161 -20.86 2.71 -0.85
C ILE A 161 -21.72 2.93 -2.09
N LYS A 162 -22.93 2.37 -2.12
CA LYS A 162 -23.84 2.45 -3.27
C LYS A 162 -24.35 3.87 -3.54
N ASP A 163 -24.54 4.67 -2.51
CA ASP A 163 -24.93 6.07 -2.66
C ASP A 163 -23.75 7.00 -3.02
N GLY A 164 -22.52 6.46 -3.02
CA GLY A 164 -21.31 7.17 -3.37
C GLY A 164 -20.70 7.99 -2.24
N THR A 165 -21.15 7.80 -0.99
CA THR A 165 -20.49 8.37 0.19
C THR A 165 -19.06 7.86 0.30
N PHE A 166 -18.87 6.55 0.22
CA PHE A 166 -17.54 5.93 0.23
C PHE A 166 -17.11 5.49 -1.17
N LYS A 167 -15.88 5.83 -1.56
CA LYS A 167 -15.40 5.71 -2.93
C LYS A 167 -14.07 4.99 -3.08
N GLY A 168 -13.23 4.98 -2.05
CA GLY A 168 -11.88 4.45 -2.18
C GLY A 168 -11.33 3.83 -0.90
N PHE A 169 -10.15 3.23 -1.05
CA PHE A 169 -9.37 2.75 0.07
C PHE A 169 -8.34 3.80 0.52
N SER A 170 -7.97 3.70 1.78
CA SER A 170 -6.81 4.37 2.36
C SER A 170 -6.16 3.43 3.36
N MET A 171 -4.96 3.79 3.81
CA MET A 171 -4.17 3.02 4.75
C MET A 171 -3.78 3.87 5.95
N GLN A 172 -3.67 3.23 7.10
CA GLN A 172 -3.15 3.84 8.32
C GLN A 172 -1.93 3.04 8.78
N GLY A 173 -0.82 3.74 9.03
CA GLY A 173 0.45 3.11 9.35
C GLY A 173 1.55 4.10 9.67
N LEU A 174 2.68 3.56 10.14
CA LEU A 174 3.91 4.31 10.37
C LEU A 174 4.91 3.96 9.29
N PHE A 175 5.53 4.97 8.69
CA PHE A 175 6.50 4.78 7.62
C PHE A 175 7.76 5.57 7.93
N ASN A 176 8.90 4.96 7.63
CA ASN A 176 10.16 5.69 7.55
C ASN A 176 10.15 6.51 6.26
N HIS A 177 10.96 7.55 6.24
CA HIS A 177 11.27 8.25 5.00
C HIS A 177 12.74 8.01 4.72
N ILE A 178 13.04 7.53 3.52
CA ILE A 178 14.41 7.43 3.03
C ILE A 178 14.75 8.78 2.44
N THR A 179 15.70 9.46 3.07
CA THR A 179 16.37 10.59 2.43
C THR A 179 17.63 10.06 1.74
N THR A 180 18.10 10.77 0.72
CA THR A 180 19.40 10.47 0.10
C THR A 180 20.57 10.58 1.09
N GLU A 181 20.38 11.27 2.21
CA GLU A 181 21.38 11.38 3.29
C GLU A 181 21.44 10.10 4.14
N ASP A 182 20.30 9.43 4.35
CA ASP A 182 20.24 8.14 5.05
C ASP A 182 20.96 7.05 4.24
N ASP A 183 20.78 7.06 2.91
CA ASP A 183 21.50 6.17 1.99
C ASP A 183 23.03 6.37 2.08
N GLU A 184 23.51 7.62 2.15
CA GLU A 184 24.95 7.91 2.27
C GLU A 184 25.53 7.44 3.62
N ALA A 185 24.77 7.58 4.71
CA ALA A 185 25.16 7.09 6.03
C ALA A 185 25.22 5.56 6.07
N GLU A 186 24.21 4.87 5.54
CA GLU A 186 24.17 3.40 5.48
C GLU A 186 25.27 2.83 4.56
N LEU A 187 25.53 3.48 3.41
CA LEU A 187 26.65 3.16 2.54
C LEU A 187 28.01 3.36 3.22
N ALA A 188 28.16 4.41 4.03
CA ALA A 188 29.38 4.65 4.80
C ALA A 188 29.61 3.54 5.84
N GLU A 189 28.55 3.10 6.52
CA GLU A 189 28.62 2.03 7.53
C GLU A 189 28.93 0.66 6.90
N LEU A 190 28.33 0.35 5.75
CA LEU A 190 28.65 -0.85 4.97
C LEU A 190 30.10 -0.85 4.48
N ARG A 191 30.62 0.30 4.02
CA ARG A 191 32.03 0.45 3.61
C ARG A 191 32.97 0.22 4.78
N ALA A 192 32.70 0.82 5.94
CA ALA A 192 33.50 0.62 7.15
C ALA A 192 33.52 -0.86 7.59
N THR A 193 32.36 -1.53 7.52
CA THR A 193 32.24 -2.96 7.84
C THR A 193 33.03 -3.84 6.86
N ALA A 194 32.96 -3.53 5.56
CA ALA A 194 33.72 -4.24 4.53
C ALA A 194 35.24 -4.08 4.69
N GLU A 195 35.72 -2.89 5.07
CA GLU A 195 37.13 -2.65 5.39
C GLU A 195 37.58 -3.46 6.60
N LEU A 196 36.80 -3.46 7.68
CA LEU A 196 37.09 -4.27 8.87
C LEU A 196 37.21 -5.76 8.54
N LEU A 197 36.31 -6.27 7.68
CA LEU A 197 36.34 -7.67 7.24
C LEU A 197 37.57 -7.98 6.39
N ARG A 198 37.98 -7.08 5.49
CA ARG A 198 39.21 -7.24 4.70
C ARG A 198 40.45 -7.28 5.58
N ASP A 199 40.55 -6.41 6.57
CA ASP A 199 41.70 -6.37 7.48
C ASP A 199 41.79 -7.63 8.33
N LYS A 200 40.65 -8.11 8.84
CA LYS A 200 40.58 -9.39 9.55
C LYS A 200 41.00 -10.56 8.66
N LEU A 201 40.54 -10.58 7.41
CA LEU A 201 40.91 -11.63 6.45
C LEU A 201 42.42 -11.63 6.18
N ARG A 202 43.01 -10.45 6.00
CA ARG A 202 44.46 -10.29 5.78
C ARG A 202 45.28 -10.81 6.95
N GLN A 203 44.90 -10.51 8.19
CA GLN A 203 45.57 -11.02 9.38
C GLN A 203 45.48 -12.53 9.55
N VAL A 204 44.42 -13.17 9.04
CA VAL A 204 44.29 -14.63 9.03
C VAL A 204 45.19 -15.25 7.97
N VAL A 205 45.26 -14.66 6.77
CA VAL A 205 46.13 -15.12 5.69
C VAL A 205 47.61 -14.97 6.04
N GLU A 206 48.01 -13.89 6.72
CA GLU A 206 49.40 -13.67 7.15
C GLU A 206 49.85 -14.61 8.30
N LYS A 207 48.92 -15.36 8.91
CA LYS A 207 49.18 -16.34 9.98
C LYS A 207 49.21 -17.79 9.51
N ILE A 208 49.01 -18.03 8.21
CA ILE A 208 49.08 -19.35 7.55
C ILE A 208 50.34 -19.38 6.67
#